data_AF-A0A970ZFY5-F1
#
_entry.id   AF-A0A970ZFY5-F1
#
_cell.length_a   1.000
_cell.length_b   1.000
_cell.length_c   1.000
_cell.angle_alpha   90.00
_cell.angle_beta   90.00
_cell.angle_gamma   90.00
#
_symmetry.space_group_name_H-M   'P 1'
#
loop_
_entity.id
_entity.type
_entity.pdbx_description
1 polymer ?
#
loop_
_entity_poly.entity_id
_entity_poly.type
_entity_poly.pdbx_seq_one_letter_code
_entity_poly.pdbx_strand_id
1 'polypeptide(L)'
;MPIYEYQCRKCGRRMSFLVMTTASFQPACKTCRSEDVERLFSRFASPRSEESRMEALADPASFAGLDENDPGSVARWMKKMGKELGEDFAGEDIDQLAEEAAQEAAGGLSEGAADSAGSDDL
;
A
#
# COMPACT_ATOMS: atom_id res chain seq x y z
N MET A 1 18.73 3.19 -24.10
CA MET A 1 17.79 3.97 -24.96
C MET A 1 16.66 4.48 -24.08
N PRO A 2 16.59 5.78 -23.77
CA PRO A 2 15.56 6.28 -22.87
C PRO A 2 14.19 6.29 -23.56
N ILE A 3 13.20 5.71 -22.88
CA ILE A 3 11.78 5.80 -23.25
C ILE A 3 11.17 6.86 -22.36
N TYR A 4 10.49 7.83 -22.95
CA TYR A 4 9.75 8.86 -22.23
C TYR A 4 8.26 8.72 -22.48
N GLU A 5 7.49 8.92 -21.43
CA GLU A 5 6.03 8.95 -21.49
C GLU A 5 5.53 10.39 -21.58
N TYR A 6 4.47 10.59 -22.34
CA TYR A 6 3.80 11.87 -22.53
C TYR A 6 2.29 11.70 -22.43
N GLN A 7 1.59 12.74 -21.98
CA GLN A 7 0.14 12.84 -22.00
C GLN A 7 -0.29 14.04 -22.85
N CYS A 8 -1.25 13.83 -23.74
CA CYS A 8 -1.83 14.94 -24.49
C CYS A 8 -2.84 15.71 -23.63
N ARG A 9 -2.71 17.04 -23.58
CA ARG A 9 -3.61 17.92 -22.83
C ARG A 9 -4.99 18.06 -23.48
N LYS A 10 -5.11 17.81 -24.79
CA LYS A 10 -6.39 17.90 -25.53
C LYS A 10 -7.24 16.64 -25.45
N CYS A 11 -6.66 15.45 -25.65
CA CYS A 11 -7.41 14.20 -25.68
C CYS A 11 -7.12 13.25 -24.51
N GLY A 12 -6.22 13.62 -23.59
CA GLY A 12 -5.87 12.85 -22.39
C GLY A 12 -5.09 11.56 -22.64
N ARG A 13 -4.88 11.16 -23.91
CA ARG A 13 -4.20 9.90 -24.26
C ARG A 13 -2.73 9.97 -23.83
N ARG A 14 -2.26 8.87 -23.23
CA ARG A 14 -0.84 8.64 -22.91
C ARG A 14 -0.12 7.96 -24.07
N MET A 15 1.16 8.28 -24.23
CA MET A 15 1.98 7.76 -25.32
C MET A 15 3.45 7.71 -24.92
N SER A 16 4.13 6.66 -25.37
CA SER A 16 5.56 6.46 -25.18
C SER A 16 6.34 6.77 -26.46
N PHE A 17 7.52 7.37 -26.28
CA PHE A 17 8.47 7.67 -27.34
C PHE A 17 9.87 7.20 -26.95
N LEU A 18 10.54 6.53 -27.88
CA LEU A 18 11.97 6.27 -27.79
C LEU A 18 12.70 7.52 -28.29
N VAL A 19 13.44 8.18 -27.42
CA VAL A 19 14.10 9.45 -27.74
C VAL A 19 15.61 9.26 -27.70
N MET A 20 16.27 9.35 -28.86
CA MET A 20 17.73 9.24 -28.93
C MET A 20 18.44 10.53 -28.53
N THR A 21 17.82 11.68 -28.83
CA THR A 21 18.35 13.02 -28.49
C THR A 21 17.18 13.94 -28.16
N THR A 22 17.23 14.61 -27.01
CA THR A 22 16.15 15.47 -26.54
C THR A 22 16.14 16.84 -27.22
N ALA A 23 17.29 17.32 -27.71
CA ALA A 23 17.43 18.66 -28.28
C ALA A 23 16.57 18.92 -29.54
N SER A 24 16.30 17.89 -30.34
CA SER A 24 15.55 18.00 -31.59
C SER A 24 14.21 17.23 -31.55
N PHE A 25 13.81 16.73 -30.38
CA PHE A 25 12.62 15.90 -30.26
C PHE A 25 11.38 16.75 -29.97
N GLN A 26 10.46 16.79 -30.93
CA GLN A 26 9.17 17.48 -30.81
C GLN A 26 8.04 16.44 -30.74
N PRO A 27 7.53 16.13 -29.54
CA PRO A 27 6.46 15.15 -29.39
C PRO A 27 5.11 15.75 -29.83
N ALA A 28 4.36 14.98 -30.60
CA ALA A 28 2.98 15.30 -30.97
C ALA A 28 2.06 14.12 -30.66
N CYS A 29 0.78 14.41 -30.37
CA CYS A 29 -0.20 13.39 -30.06
C CYS A 29 -0.45 12.45 -31.26
N LYS A 30 -0.27 11.14 -31.06
CA LYS A 30 -0.53 10.11 -32.09
C LYS A 30 -2.01 10.02 -32.52
N THR A 31 -2.94 10.58 -31.76
CA THR A 31 -4.39 10.51 -32.02
C THR A 31 -4.93 11.82 -32.61
N CYS A 32 -4.72 12.95 -31.93
CA CYS A 32 -5.31 14.23 -32.33
C CYS A 32 -4.31 15.18 -33.01
N ARG A 33 -3.03 14.79 -33.15
CA ARG A 33 -1.94 15.60 -33.73
C ARG A 33 -1.64 16.92 -33.02
N SER A 34 -2.19 17.13 -31.82
CA SER A 34 -1.84 18.29 -30.99
C SER A 34 -0.39 18.20 -30.52
N GLU A 35 0.34 19.32 -30.59
CA GLU A 35 1.67 19.52 -30.01
C GLU A 35 1.60 19.85 -28.51
N ASP A 36 0.40 20.14 -28.00
CA ASP A 36 0.13 20.34 -26.57
C ASP A 36 0.16 19.01 -25.81
N VAL A 37 1.37 18.58 -25.46
CA VAL A 37 1.67 17.35 -24.73
C VAL A 37 2.62 17.64 -23.57
N GLU A 38 2.40 16.96 -22.44
CA GLU A 38 3.25 17.06 -21.24
C GLU A 38 4.02 15.78 -21.02
N ARG A 39 5.28 15.87 -20.59
CA ARG A 39 6.09 14.70 -20.24
C ARG A 39 5.63 14.18 -18.87
N LEU A 40 5.31 12.89 -18.81
CA LEU A 40 5.04 12.21 -17.56
C LEU A 40 6.35 11.67 -16.96
N PHE A 41 6.54 11.93 -15.67
CA PHE A 41 7.59 11.31 -14.89
C PHE A 41 6.98 10.19 -14.05
N SER A 42 7.65 9.03 -14.03
CA SER A 42 7.27 7.96 -13.12
C SER A 42 7.31 8.45 -11.68
N ARG A 43 6.42 7.92 -10.84
CA ARG A 43 6.50 8.12 -9.40
C ARG A 43 7.69 7.29 -8.90
N PHE A 44 8.81 7.95 -8.63
CA PHE A 44 9.93 7.29 -7.97
C PHE A 44 9.62 7.17 -6.48
N ALA A 45 9.67 5.96 -5.92
CA ALA A 45 9.80 5.79 -4.48
C ALA A 45 11.25 6.12 -4.13
N SER A 46 11.47 7.16 -3.32
CA SER A 46 12.80 7.39 -2.75
C SER A 46 12.92 6.51 -1.51
N PRO A 47 13.78 5.48 -1.49
CA PRO A 47 14.05 4.75 -0.27
C PRO A 47 14.57 5.73 0.77
N ARG A 48 14.01 5.69 1.99
CA ARG A 48 14.53 6.46 3.12
C ARG A 48 15.84 5.80 3.57
N SER A 49 16.81 6.59 4.02
CA SER A 49 18.00 6.04 4.67
C SER A 49 17.61 5.31 5.95
N GLU A 50 18.40 4.33 6.37
CA GLU A 50 18.20 3.65 7.65
C GLU A 50 18.23 4.64 8.82
N GLU A 51 19.06 5.67 8.74
CA GLU A 51 19.13 6.76 9.72
C GLU A 51 17.82 7.55 9.82
N SER A 52 17.26 8.02 8.70
CA SER A 52 15.96 8.72 8.70
C SER A 52 14.79 7.83 9.12
N ARG A 53 14.95 6.52 9.04
CA ARG A 53 13.96 5.52 9.46
C ARG A 53 14.06 5.26 10.97
N MET A 54 15.27 5.15 11.52
CA MET A 54 15.48 5.11 12.98
C MET A 54 15.03 6.40 13.66
N GLU A 55 15.30 7.56 13.06
CA GLU A 55 14.84 8.85 13.56
C GLU A 55 13.30 8.93 13.64
N ALA A 56 12.60 8.38 12.65
CA ALA A 56 11.14 8.32 12.64
C ALA A 56 10.56 7.35 13.70
N LEU A 57 11.26 6.25 14.00
CA LEU A 57 10.90 5.33 15.08
C LEU A 57 11.14 5.94 16.46
N ALA A 58 12.20 6.73 16.60
CA ALA A 58 12.55 7.42 17.84
C ALA A 58 11.75 8.71 18.08
N ASP A 59 10.95 9.16 17.11
CA ASP A 59 10.16 10.39 17.21
C ASP A 59 9.02 10.25 18.23
N PRO A 60 9.05 10.98 19.37
CA PRO A 60 7.97 10.97 20.35
C PRO A 60 6.65 11.49 19.78
N ALA A 61 6.65 12.28 18.70
CA ALA A 61 5.43 12.72 18.03
C ALA A 61 4.68 11.57 17.34
N SER A 62 5.34 10.44 17.05
CA SER A 62 4.68 9.23 16.55
C SER A 62 3.75 8.58 17.57
N PHE A 63 3.94 8.86 18.87
CA PHE A 63 3.13 8.36 19.97
C PHE A 63 2.04 9.35 20.42
N ALA A 64 2.12 10.61 19.99
CA ALA A 64 1.23 11.68 20.47
C ALA A 64 -0.26 11.50 20.12
N GLY A 65 -0.61 10.56 19.24
CA GLY A 65 -1.99 10.23 18.86
C GLY A 65 -2.40 8.80 19.17
N LEU A 66 -1.62 8.07 19.98
CA LEU A 66 -1.95 6.71 20.40
C LEU A 66 -2.90 6.76 21.60
N ASP A 67 -4.16 6.43 21.40
CA ASP A 67 -5.11 6.14 22.47
C ASP A 67 -5.17 4.63 22.70
N GLU A 68 -4.68 4.20 23.86
CA GLU A 68 -4.64 2.78 24.27
C GLU A 68 -6.03 2.17 24.43
N ASN A 69 -7.08 2.99 24.59
CA ASN A 69 -8.46 2.52 24.76
C ASN A 69 -9.23 2.45 23.43
N ASP A 70 -8.65 2.92 22.33
CA ASP A 70 -9.25 2.88 21.00
C ASP A 70 -8.51 1.85 20.09
N PRO A 71 -9.15 0.72 19.75
CA PRO A 71 -8.53 -0.29 18.88
C PRO A 71 -8.15 0.26 17.50
N GLY A 72 -8.86 1.28 16.99
CA GLY A 72 -8.51 1.93 15.71
C GLY A 72 -7.25 2.80 15.78
N SER A 73 -6.92 3.34 16.94
CA SER A 73 -5.70 4.10 17.18
C SER A 73 -4.49 3.19 17.32
N VAL A 74 -4.63 2.07 18.04
CA VAL A 74 -3.59 1.02 18.13
C VAL A 74 -3.28 0.42 16.74
N ALA A 75 -4.30 0.11 15.93
CA ALA A 75 -4.11 -0.43 14.59
C ALA A 75 -3.36 0.53 13.65
N ARG A 76 -3.69 1.84 13.70
CA ARG A 76 -2.99 2.87 12.91
C ARG A 76 -1.53 3.02 13.35
N TRP A 77 -1.26 2.94 14.65
CA TRP A 77 0.08 2.98 15.19
C TRP A 77 0.91 1.73 14.77
N MET A 78 0.34 0.53 14.88
CA MET A 78 1.00 -0.71 14.42
C MET A 78 1.34 -0.66 12.93
N LYS A 79 0.42 -0.17 12.09
CA LYS A 79 0.65 0.00 10.65
C LYS A 79 1.76 1.02 10.34
N LYS A 80 1.85 2.10 11.12
CA LYS A 80 2.91 3.11 10.98
C LYS A 80 4.26 2.56 11.43
N MET A 81 4.30 1.84 12.56
CA MET A 81 5.47 1.12 13.08
C MET A 81 5.99 0.09 12.06
N GLY A 82 5.12 -0.77 11.52
CA GLY A 82 5.50 -1.77 10.53
C GLY A 82 6.10 -1.15 9.26
N LYS A 83 5.54 -0.03 8.79
CA LYS A 83 6.08 0.70 7.63
C LYS A 83 7.48 1.26 7.87
N GLU A 84 7.78 1.71 9.09
CA GLU A 84 9.12 2.18 9.48
C GLU A 84 10.02 1.03 9.98
N LEU A 85 9.52 -0.19 10.16
CA LEU A 85 10.31 -1.42 10.41
C LEU A 85 10.53 -2.24 9.13
N GLY A 86 9.99 -1.79 8.01
CA GLY A 86 10.39 -2.16 6.65
C GLY A 86 9.48 -3.17 6.00
N GLU A 87 9.70 -3.39 4.70
CA GLU A 87 8.93 -4.33 3.88
C GLU A 87 9.12 -5.79 4.33
N ASP A 88 10.15 -6.13 5.11
CA ASP A 88 10.32 -7.49 5.68
C ASP A 88 9.40 -7.78 6.88
N PHE A 89 8.89 -6.74 7.54
CA PHE A 89 7.86 -6.90 8.59
C PHE A 89 6.48 -6.48 8.08
N ALA A 90 6.37 -5.54 7.15
CA ALA A 90 5.10 -5.09 6.59
C ALA A 90 4.67 -5.86 5.32
N GLY A 91 5.54 -6.69 4.75
CA GLY A 91 5.30 -7.37 3.49
C GLY A 91 4.93 -8.83 3.70
N GLU A 92 3.75 -9.18 3.20
CA GLU A 92 3.19 -10.54 3.05
C GLU A 92 2.94 -11.32 4.36
N ASP A 93 3.89 -11.36 5.29
CA ASP A 93 3.80 -12.15 6.52
C ASP A 93 2.79 -11.57 7.52
N ILE A 94 2.73 -10.26 7.74
CA ILE A 94 1.74 -9.65 8.67
C ILE A 94 0.33 -9.65 8.07
N ASP A 95 0.18 -9.41 6.76
CA ASP A 95 -1.14 -9.48 6.11
C ASP A 95 -1.67 -10.91 6.13
N GLN A 96 -0.81 -11.91 5.88
CA GLN A 96 -1.16 -13.32 6.00
C GLN A 96 -1.49 -13.72 7.44
N LEU A 97 -0.69 -13.29 8.43
CA LEU A 97 -0.94 -13.57 9.84
C LEU A 97 -2.22 -12.89 10.35
N ALA A 98 -2.53 -11.69 9.86
CA ALA A 98 -3.78 -10.99 10.19
C ALA A 98 -5.00 -11.66 9.54
N GLU A 99 -4.86 -12.16 8.31
CA GLU A 99 -5.92 -12.91 7.63
C GLU A 99 -6.14 -14.29 8.25
N GLU A 100 -5.06 -14.96 8.68
CA GLU A 100 -5.11 -16.22 9.43
C GLU A 100 -5.76 -16.03 10.80
N ALA A 101 -5.38 -15.00 11.57
CA ALA A 101 -6.03 -14.65 12.84
C ALA A 101 -7.52 -14.28 12.67
N ALA A 102 -7.89 -13.63 11.56
CA ALA A 102 -9.29 -13.34 11.24
C ALA A 102 -10.07 -14.61 10.87
N GLN A 103 -9.44 -15.57 10.19
CA GLN A 103 -10.03 -16.89 9.89
C GLN A 103 -10.19 -17.75 11.15
N GLU A 104 -9.23 -17.74 12.07
CA GLU A 104 -9.32 -18.43 13.37
C GLU A 104 -10.44 -17.84 14.25
N ALA A 105 -10.57 -16.52 14.28
CA ALA A 105 -11.68 -15.85 14.97
C ALA A 105 -13.06 -16.17 14.36
N ALA A 106 -13.12 -16.40 13.04
CA ALA A 106 -14.34 -16.85 12.36
C ALA A 106 -14.61 -18.35 12.53
N GLY A 107 -13.58 -19.16 12.79
CA GLY A 107 -13.66 -20.61 13.01
C GLY A 107 -14.07 -21.05 14.42
N GLY A 108 -14.05 -20.13 15.41
CA GLY A 108 -14.39 -20.41 16.81
C GLY A 108 -15.87 -20.63 17.14
N LEU A 109 -16.75 -20.84 16.15
CA LEU A 109 -18.20 -20.96 16.33
C LEU A 109 -18.77 -22.38 16.16
N SER A 110 -17.98 -23.45 16.33
CA SER A 110 -18.54 -24.81 16.14
C SER A 110 -18.23 -25.89 17.18
N GLU A 111 -17.75 -25.60 18.38
CA GLU A 111 -17.57 -26.65 19.39
C GLU A 111 -18.00 -26.19 20.79
N GLY A 112 -19.30 -26.30 21.09
CA GLY A 112 -19.79 -26.00 22.43
C GLY A 112 -21.30 -26.05 22.62
N ALA A 113 -21.96 -27.18 22.29
CA ALA A 113 -23.30 -27.48 22.80
C ALA A 113 -23.62 -28.98 22.69
N ALA A 114 -22.97 -29.80 23.52
CA ALA A 114 -23.57 -31.08 23.92
C ALA A 114 -24.46 -30.81 25.13
N ASP A 115 -25.67 -30.34 24.86
CA ASP A 115 -26.72 -30.14 25.86
C ASP A 115 -27.23 -31.51 26.32
N SER A 116 -27.14 -31.72 27.63
CA SER A 116 -27.70 -32.84 28.34
C SER A 116 -29.23 -32.74 28.41
N ALA A 117 -29.95 -33.66 27.77
CA ALA A 117 -31.33 -33.98 28.14
C ALA A 117 -31.65 -35.45 27.80
N GLY A 118 -31.83 -36.27 28.84
CA GLY A 118 -32.30 -37.64 28.71
C GLY A 118 -33.82 -37.73 28.57
N SER A 119 -34.29 -38.89 28.10
CA SER A 119 -35.56 -39.48 28.51
C SER A 119 -35.62 -40.96 28.12
N ASP A 120 -35.99 -41.76 29.11
CA ASP A 120 -36.26 -43.20 29.17
C ASP A 120 -37.24 -43.81 28.13
N ASP A 121 -37.31 -45.14 28.19
CA ASP A 121 -38.48 -46.05 27.98
C ASP A 121 -38.64 -46.79 26.63
N LEU A 122 -38.16 -48.05 26.58
CA LEU A 122 -38.93 -49.32 26.44
C LEU A 122 -38.05 -50.50 25.95
#